data_AF-A0A3P1XDE0-F1
#
_entry.id   AF-A0A3P1XDE0-F1
#
_cell.length_a   1.000
_cell.length_b   1.000
_cell.length_c   1.000
_cell.angle_alpha   90.00
_cell.angle_beta   90.00
_cell.angle_gamma   90.00
#
_symmetry.space_group_name_H-M   'P 1'
#
loop_
_entity.id
_entity.type
_entity.pdbx_description
1 polymer ?
#
loop_
_entity_poly.entity_id
_entity_poly.type
_entity_poly.pdbx_seq_one_letter_code
_entity_poly.pdbx_strand_id
1 'polypeptide(L)'
;MEKLIALKHKLDAIKTMGTNAKKEALANLDEFEQSMVSLMLNPFIRFGVKKYKVAEPLDTSVPSDQKVVDLLEKLAARELTGNIAIAAVESLVASMCADGQDVFRRFLLKDPKAGVGISLCNKVFE
;
A
#
# COMPACT_ATOMS: atom_id res chain seq x y z
N MET A 1 -3.62 3.57 12.16
CA MET A 1 -3.26 3.54 10.73
C MET A 1 -3.93 4.72 10.04
N GLU A 2 -3.35 5.91 10.15
CA GLU A 2 -3.99 7.14 9.66
C GLU A 2 -3.39 7.56 8.31
N LYS A 3 -2.05 7.52 8.20
CA LYS A 3 -1.35 7.99 7.00
C LYS A 3 -1.61 7.09 5.79
N LEU A 4 -1.58 5.78 5.97
CA LEU A 4 -1.82 4.84 4.88
C LEU A 4 -3.28 4.91 4.37
N ILE A 5 -4.24 5.12 5.27
CA ILE A 5 -5.65 5.32 4.88
C ILE A 5 -5.80 6.65 4.13
N ALA A 6 -5.19 7.73 4.62
CA ALA A 6 -5.17 9.02 3.93
C ALA A 6 -4.57 8.91 2.52
N LEU A 7 -3.44 8.19 2.38
CA LEU A 7 -2.82 7.89 1.09
C LEU A 7 -3.80 7.19 0.14
N LYS A 8 -4.55 6.20 0.62
CA LYS A 8 -5.55 5.50 -0.19
C LYS A 8 -6.61 6.46 -0.73
N HIS A 9 -7.14 7.35 0.11
CA HIS A 9 -8.13 8.34 -0.33
C HIS A 9 -7.55 9.32 -1.36
N LYS A 10 -6.30 9.76 -1.17
CA LYS A 10 -5.59 10.59 -2.16
C LYS A 10 -5.41 9.84 -3.49
N LEU A 11 -5.02 8.56 -3.46
CA LEU A 11 -4.89 7.72 -4.66
C LEU A 11 -6.23 7.52 -5.38
N ASP A 12 -7.32 7.35 -4.63
CA ASP A 12 -8.66 7.24 -5.20
C ASP A 12 -9.10 8.55 -5.87
N ALA A 13 -8.79 9.71 -5.26
CA ALA A 13 -9.02 11.01 -5.88
C ALA A 13 -8.17 11.19 -7.16
N ILE A 14 -6.89 10.80 -7.14
CA ILE A 14 -6.00 10.84 -8.31
C ILE A 14 -6.54 10.00 -9.46
N LYS A 15 -7.23 8.89 -9.18
CA LYS A 15 -7.80 8.00 -10.20
C LYS A 15 -8.72 8.73 -11.17
N THR A 16 -9.52 9.68 -10.68
CA THR A 16 -10.52 10.40 -11.47
C THR A 16 -9.94 11.58 -12.25
N MET A 17 -8.68 11.96 -12.00
CA MET A 17 -8.02 13.10 -12.62
C MET A 17 -7.42 12.78 -14.00
N GLY A 18 -7.25 13.81 -14.84
CA GLY A 18 -6.50 13.73 -16.08
C GLY A 18 -4.98 13.64 -15.87
N THR A 19 -4.23 13.16 -16.87
CA THR A 19 -2.79 12.83 -16.75
C THR A 19 -1.91 13.94 -16.18
N ASN A 20 -2.13 15.20 -16.55
CA ASN A 20 -1.33 16.32 -16.02
C ASN A 20 -1.67 16.60 -14.55
N ALA A 21 -2.95 16.63 -14.20
CA ALA A 21 -3.39 16.80 -12.81
C ALA A 21 -2.92 15.65 -11.91
N LYS A 22 -2.79 14.42 -12.43
CA LYS A 22 -2.18 13.30 -11.67
C LYS A 22 -0.73 13.58 -11.29
N LYS A 23 0.06 14.18 -12.18
CA LYS A 23 1.48 14.51 -11.89
C LYS A 23 1.57 15.53 -10.77
N GLU A 24 0.77 16.58 -10.84
CA GLU A 24 0.71 17.62 -9.80
C GLU A 24 0.25 17.04 -8.47
N ALA A 25 -0.79 16.21 -8.47
CA ALA A 25 -1.28 15.56 -7.26
C ALA A 25 -0.24 14.60 -6.64
N LEU A 26 0.52 13.87 -7.47
CA LEU A 26 1.62 13.03 -7.03
C LEU A 26 2.78 13.86 -6.47
N ALA A 27 3.09 15.01 -7.07
CA ALA A 27 4.17 15.89 -6.62
C ALA A 27 3.85 16.52 -5.25
N ASN A 28 2.57 16.74 -4.97
CA ASN A 28 2.07 17.29 -3.71
C ASN A 28 1.94 16.23 -2.59
N LEU A 29 2.27 14.96 -2.85
CA LEU A 29 2.35 13.95 -1.80
C LEU A 29 3.51 14.26 -0.85
N ASP A 30 3.34 13.95 0.43
CA ASP A 30 4.44 14.09 1.39
C ASP A 30 5.51 13.00 1.20
N GLU A 31 6.67 13.18 1.84
CA GLU A 31 7.82 12.26 1.70
C GLU A 31 7.46 10.80 2.08
N PHE A 32 6.61 10.63 3.09
CA PHE A 32 6.15 9.31 3.52
C PHE A 32 5.26 8.66 2.45
N GLU A 33 4.31 9.41 1.91
CA GLU A 33 3.39 8.97 0.86
C GLU A 33 4.13 8.62 -0.44
N GLN A 34 5.09 9.45 -0.85
CA GLN A 34 5.94 9.16 -2.01
C GLN A 34 6.76 7.89 -1.82
N SER A 35 7.34 7.70 -0.63
CA SER A 35 8.06 6.47 -0.27
C SER A 35 7.16 5.24 -0.35
N MET A 36 5.93 5.33 0.16
CA MET A 36 4.96 4.24 0.12
C MET A 36 4.51 3.90 -1.31
N VAL A 37 4.23 4.90 -2.15
CA VAL A 37 3.90 4.68 -3.56
C VAL A 37 5.08 4.06 -4.31
N SER A 38 6.30 4.50 -4.01
CA SER A 38 7.53 3.94 -4.56
C SER A 38 7.72 2.48 -4.16
N LEU A 39 7.54 2.15 -2.88
CA LEU A 39 7.59 0.78 -2.36
C LEU A 39 6.59 -0.14 -3.09
N MET A 40 5.37 0.34 -3.29
CA MET A 40 4.31 -0.41 -3.99
C MET A 40 4.67 -0.72 -5.45
N LEU A 41 5.24 0.25 -6.17
CA LEU A 41 5.53 0.15 -7.60
C LEU A 41 6.93 -0.41 -7.90
N ASN A 42 7.82 -0.50 -6.91
CA ASN A 42 9.21 -0.90 -7.11
C ASN A 42 9.34 -2.31 -7.71
N PRO A 43 9.84 -2.49 -8.96
CA PRO A 43 9.89 -3.78 -9.64
C PRO A 43 10.83 -4.80 -8.99
N PHE A 44 11.83 -4.33 -8.24
CA PHE A 44 12.82 -5.17 -7.56
C PHE A 44 12.28 -5.84 -6.29
N ILE A 45 11.18 -5.32 -5.75
CA ILE A 45 10.55 -5.84 -4.53
C ILE A 45 9.43 -6.83 -4.87
N ARG A 46 9.35 -7.94 -4.12
CA ARG A 46 8.26 -8.90 -4.19
C ARG A 46 7.81 -9.28 -2.78
N PHE A 47 6.53 -9.06 -2.46
CA PHE A 47 5.96 -9.43 -1.16
C PHE A 47 5.61 -10.92 -1.01
N GLY A 48 5.54 -11.66 -2.12
CA GLY A 48 5.37 -13.12 -2.09
C GLY A 48 3.99 -13.65 -1.67
N VAL A 49 3.09 -12.81 -1.15
CA VAL A 49 1.73 -13.20 -0.72
C VAL A 49 0.68 -12.64 -1.68
N LYS A 50 -0.02 -13.52 -2.39
CA LYS A 50 -1.13 -13.17 -3.30
C LYS A 50 -2.50 -13.68 -2.84
N LYS A 51 -2.52 -14.82 -2.15
CA LYS A 51 -3.74 -15.47 -1.66
C LYS A 51 -3.67 -15.52 -0.14
N TYR A 52 -4.69 -14.97 0.52
CA TYR A 52 -4.86 -14.95 1.96
C TYR A 52 -6.36 -14.78 2.25
N LYS A 53 -6.80 -15.19 3.43
CA LYS A 53 -8.18 -14.98 3.89
C LYS A 53 -8.37 -13.52 4.29
N VAL A 54 -9.38 -12.88 3.70
CA VAL A 54 -9.82 -11.55 4.11
C VAL A 54 -10.86 -11.74 5.20
N ALA A 55 -10.59 -11.23 6.39
CA ALA A 55 -11.54 -11.25 7.51
C ALA A 55 -12.53 -10.09 7.38
N GLU A 56 -13.67 -10.20 8.06
CA GLU A 56 -14.63 -9.11 8.17
C GLU A 56 -13.94 -7.85 8.73
N PRO A 57 -14.12 -6.68 8.08
CA PRO A 57 -13.44 -5.46 8.49
C PRO A 57 -13.96 -4.98 9.84
N LEU A 58 -13.06 -4.45 10.67
CA LEU A 58 -13.43 -3.74 11.88
C LEU A 58 -13.95 -2.33 11.57
N ASP A 59 -14.60 -1.69 12.53
CA ASP A 59 -15.00 -0.28 12.39
C ASP A 59 -13.79 0.66 12.29
N THR A 60 -12.71 0.32 13.01
CA THR A 60 -11.47 1.12 13.05
C THR A 60 -10.25 0.22 12.91
N SER A 61 -9.21 0.73 12.25
CA SER A 61 -7.94 0.02 12.13
C SER A 61 -7.13 0.14 13.41
N VAL A 62 -6.89 -0.99 14.06
CA VAL A 62 -6.05 -1.11 15.27
C VAL A 62 -4.54 -0.94 14.99
N PRO A 63 -3.94 -1.47 13.90
CA PRO A 63 -2.49 -1.36 13.73
C PRO A 63 -2.03 0.09 13.48
N SER A 64 -0.80 0.40 13.88
CA SER A 64 -0.12 1.64 13.49
C SER A 64 0.40 1.55 12.06
N ASP A 65 0.64 2.70 11.41
CA ASP A 65 1.23 2.73 10.07
C ASP A 65 2.61 2.04 10.05
N GLN A 66 3.43 2.25 11.10
CA GLN A 66 4.73 1.58 11.25
C GLN A 66 4.59 0.06 11.27
N LYS A 67 3.60 -0.49 12.00
CA LYS A 67 3.41 -1.95 12.08
C LYS A 67 3.14 -2.57 10.71
N VAL A 68 2.43 -1.83 9.85
CA VAL A 68 2.12 -2.25 8.48
C VAL A 68 3.38 -2.20 7.62
N VAL A 69 4.14 -1.10 7.71
CA VAL A 69 5.42 -0.93 7.01
C VAL A 69 6.40 -2.03 7.39
N ASP A 70 6.58 -2.32 8.69
CA ASP A 70 7.45 -3.38 9.18
C ASP A 70 7.09 -4.75 8.57
N LEU A 71 5.80 -5.06 8.45
CA LEU A 71 5.37 -6.31 7.83
C LEU A 71 5.71 -6.33 6.33
N LEU A 72 5.45 -5.24 5.62
CA LEU A 72 5.76 -5.11 4.19
C LEU A 72 7.27 -5.27 3.94
N GLU A 73 8.11 -4.67 4.78
CA GLU A 73 9.57 -4.80 4.72
C GLU A 73 10.03 -6.24 4.95
N LYS A 74 9.49 -6.93 5.97
CA LYS A 74 9.80 -8.34 6.23
C LYS A 74 9.38 -9.26 5.09
N LEU A 75 8.26 -8.97 4.43
CA LEU A 75 7.80 -9.69 3.25
C LEU A 75 8.71 -9.40 2.05
N ALA A 76 9.11 -8.14 1.84
CA ALA A 76 10.02 -7.71 0.78
C ALA A 76 11.42 -8.33 0.92
N ALA A 77 11.96 -8.36 2.15
CA ALA A 77 13.24 -8.94 2.50
C ALA A 77 13.22 -10.49 2.50
N ARG A 78 12.05 -11.11 2.32
CA ARG A 78 11.84 -12.56 2.41
C ARG A 78 12.22 -13.15 3.78
N GLU A 79 12.13 -12.37 4.84
CA GLU A 79 12.28 -12.85 6.22
C GLU A 79 11.05 -13.65 6.65
N LEU A 80 9.87 -13.26 6.18
CA LEU A 80 8.63 -14.01 6.33
C LEU A 80 8.26 -14.66 5.01
N THR A 81 8.18 -15.99 5.01
CA THR A 81 7.83 -16.78 3.81
C THR A 81 6.84 -17.89 4.11
N GLY A 82 6.24 -18.46 3.05
CA GLY A 82 5.33 -19.59 3.14
C GLY A 82 4.10 -19.31 4.01
N ASN A 83 3.70 -20.30 4.80
CA ASN A 83 2.52 -20.23 5.66
C ASN A 83 2.65 -19.17 6.77
N ILE A 84 3.87 -18.88 7.22
CA ILE A 84 4.12 -17.86 8.26
C ILE A 84 3.81 -16.48 7.70
N ALA A 85 4.22 -16.19 6.46
CA ALA A 85 3.89 -14.93 5.79
C ALA A 85 2.37 -14.76 5.61
N ILE A 86 1.68 -15.83 5.20
CA ILE A 86 0.21 -15.82 5.06
C ILE A 86 -0.45 -15.55 6.41
N ALA A 87 -0.06 -16.27 7.47
CA ALA A 87 -0.63 -16.08 8.79
C ALA A 87 -0.41 -14.66 9.35
N ALA A 88 0.77 -14.07 9.12
CA ALA A 88 1.06 -12.70 9.52
C ALA A 88 0.19 -11.68 8.76
N VAL A 89 0.01 -11.88 7.45
CA VAL A 89 -0.89 -11.07 6.61
C VAL A 89 -2.34 -11.19 7.07
N GLU A 90 -2.85 -12.41 7.27
CA GLU A 90 -4.23 -12.65 7.71
C GLU A 90 -4.49 -12.04 9.09
N SER A 91 -3.55 -12.22 10.03
CA SER A 91 -3.65 -11.63 11.37
C SER A 91 -3.67 -10.11 11.32
N LEU A 92 -2.85 -9.49 10.47
CA LEU A 92 -2.82 -8.04 10.33
C LEU A 92 -4.12 -7.52 9.70
N VAL A 93 -4.57 -8.14 8.60
CA VAL A 93 -5.81 -7.80 7.89
C VAL A 93 -7.05 -7.92 8.78
N ALA A 94 -7.09 -8.93 9.66
CA ALA A 94 -8.17 -9.10 10.63
C ALA A 94 -8.26 -8.00 11.70
N SER A 95 -7.20 -7.19 11.85
CA SER A 95 -7.17 -6.06 12.77
C SER A 95 -7.41 -4.71 12.10
N MET A 96 -7.78 -4.68 10.83
CA MET A 96 -7.97 -3.48 10.02
C MET A 96 -9.44 -3.20 9.71
N CYS A 97 -9.76 -1.94 9.48
CA CYS A 97 -11.01 -1.52 8.85
C CYS A 97 -10.96 -1.70 7.32
N ALA A 98 -12.09 -1.50 6.64
CA ALA A 98 -12.21 -1.73 5.20
C ALA A 98 -11.17 -0.95 4.38
N ASP A 99 -10.96 0.34 4.66
CA ASP A 99 -9.94 1.15 3.96
C ASP A 99 -8.51 0.70 4.27
N GLY A 100 -8.24 0.28 5.52
CA GLY A 100 -6.95 -0.29 5.93
C GLY A 100 -6.63 -1.59 5.19
N GLN A 101 -7.62 -2.49 5.09
CA GLN A 101 -7.48 -3.73 4.32
C GLN A 101 -7.27 -3.45 2.82
N ASP A 102 -7.99 -2.48 2.26
CA ASP A 102 -7.85 -2.13 0.83
C ASP A 102 -6.48 -1.56 0.52
N VAL A 103 -5.99 -0.59 1.31
CA VAL A 103 -4.65 -0.03 1.06
C VAL A 103 -3.56 -1.07 1.23
N PHE A 104 -3.66 -1.93 2.26
CA PHE A 104 -2.71 -3.02 2.46
C PHE A 104 -2.70 -3.99 1.26
N ARG A 105 -3.88 -4.32 0.73
CA ARG A 105 -4.03 -5.15 -0.45
C ARG A 105 -3.37 -4.53 -1.70
N ARG A 106 -3.46 -3.21 -1.87
CA ARG A 106 -2.79 -2.49 -2.99
C ARG A 106 -1.27 -2.68 -2.96
N PHE A 107 -0.65 -2.69 -1.77
CA PHE A 107 0.77 -3.03 -1.64
C PHE A 107 1.07 -4.45 -2.10
N LEU A 108 0.34 -5.45 -1.59
CA LEU A 108 0.57 -6.85 -1.94
C LEU A 108 0.39 -7.12 -3.44
N LEU A 109 -0.57 -6.43 -4.07
CA LEU A 109 -0.82 -6.50 -5.51
C LEU A 109 0.14 -5.67 -6.36
N LYS A 110 0.90 -4.76 -5.73
CA LYS A 110 1.77 -3.78 -6.39
C LYS A 110 1.01 -2.90 -7.37
N ASP A 111 -0.20 -2.51 -6.98
CA ASP A 111 -1.10 -1.73 -7.82
C ASP A 111 -1.78 -0.65 -6.97
N PRO A 112 -1.43 0.64 -7.14
CA PRO A 112 -2.04 1.75 -6.39
C PRO A 112 -3.50 1.99 -6.76
N LYS A 113 -4.04 1.34 -7.80
CA LYS A 113 -5.40 1.50 -8.31
C LYS A 113 -5.78 2.93 -8.71
N ALA A 114 -4.80 3.81 -8.86
CA ALA A 114 -4.96 5.22 -9.25
C ALA A 114 -4.72 5.47 -10.75
N GLY A 115 -4.41 4.43 -11.54
CA GLY A 115 -3.93 4.60 -12.91
C GLY A 115 -2.59 5.35 -12.96
N VAL A 116 -1.76 5.13 -11.95
CA VAL A 116 -0.40 5.65 -11.79
C VAL A 116 0.54 4.45 -11.86
N GLY A 117 1.49 4.50 -12.78
CA GLY A 117 2.55 3.50 -12.91
C GLY A 117 3.91 4.08 -12.57
N ILE A 118 4.93 3.21 -12.48
CA ILE A 118 6.29 3.61 -12.12
C ILE A 118 6.89 4.69 -13.04
N SER A 119 6.52 4.69 -14.32
CA SER A 119 7.00 5.70 -15.28
C SER A 119 6.49 7.11 -14.99
N LEU A 120 5.36 7.24 -14.31
CA LEU A 120 4.83 8.54 -13.87
C LEU A 120 5.50 8.96 -12.55
N CYS A 121 5.65 8.02 -11.61
CA CYS A 121 6.34 8.25 -10.35
C CYS A 121 7.79 8.68 -10.55
N ASN A 122 8.57 8.01 -11.40
CA ASN A 122 9.97 8.37 -11.67
C ASN A 122 10.16 9.74 -12.33
N LYS A 123 9.09 10.38 -12.81
CA LYS A 123 9.13 11.75 -13.35
C LYS A 123 8.82 12.81 -12.29
N VAL A 124 8.31 12.39 -11.14
CA VAL A 124 7.71 13.25 -10.12
C VAL A 124 8.45 13.13 -8.80
N PHE A 125 8.79 11.90 -8.40
CA PHE A 125 9.60 11.61 -7.22
C PHE A 125 11.07 11.73 -7.64
N GLU A 126 11.79 12.68 -7.05
CA GLU A 126 13.22 12.92 -7.28
C GLU A 126 14.12 11.95 -6.51
#